data_AF-A0A920SDW0-F1
#
_entry.id   AF-A0A920SDW0-F1
#
_cell.length_a   1.000
_cell.length_b   1.000
_cell.length_c   1.000
_cell.angle_alpha   90.00
_cell.angle_beta   90.00
_cell.angle_gamma   90.00
#
_symmetry.space_group_name_H-M   'P 1'
#
loop_
_entity.id
_entity.type
_entity.pdbx_description
1 polymer ?
#
loop_
_entity_poly.entity_id
_entity_poly.type
_entity_poly.pdbx_seq_one_letter_code
_entity_poly.pdbx_strand_id
1 'polypeptide(L)'
;MLEEGVSGDDIEIAAVRKVYVAPTDQEAIDLLTPRLQWAGDMAEFLRRPVSDLAASSGGLRGYEDYVRDPFIELDLVAERGIEGMAPIGGPQKVIGAIRELEDNHVTNFISYLDVGGLDFAQVSKSLCLFAEKVIPNFR
;
A
#
# COMPACT_ATOMS: atom_id res chain seq x y z
N MET A 1 15.44 17.47 20.65
CA MET A 1 16.07 16.20 21.04
C MET A 1 15.00 15.37 21.73
N LEU A 2 14.67 14.20 21.19
CA LEU A 2 13.90 13.20 21.93
C LEU A 2 14.75 12.72 23.11
N GLU A 3 14.12 12.10 24.12
CA GLU A 3 14.79 11.66 25.37
C GLU A 3 16.01 10.74 25.12
N GLU A 4 16.13 10.15 23.93
CA GLU A 4 17.22 9.26 23.52
C GLU A 4 18.40 9.98 22.81
N GLY A 5 18.40 11.31 22.72
CA GLY A 5 19.50 12.07 22.11
C GLY A 5 19.48 12.18 20.58
N VAL A 6 18.39 11.72 19.95
CA VAL A 6 18.15 11.84 18.50
C VAL A 6 17.44 13.16 18.19
N SER A 7 17.87 13.87 17.15
CA SER A 7 17.11 15.02 16.65
C SER A 7 15.83 14.53 15.98
N GLY A 8 14.73 15.26 16.13
CA GLY A 8 13.51 14.94 15.39
C GLY A 8 13.74 14.94 13.86
N ASP A 9 14.66 15.78 13.41
CA ASP A 9 15.05 15.91 12.01
C ASP A 9 15.89 14.72 11.47
N ASP A 10 16.42 13.88 12.37
CA ASP A 10 17.20 12.68 12.00
C ASP A 10 16.31 11.43 11.86
N ILE A 11 15.01 11.55 12.14
CA ILE A 11 14.08 10.43 12.07
C ILE A 11 13.62 10.27 10.62
N GLU A 12 14.05 9.18 10.00
CA GLU A 12 13.54 8.76 8.70
C GLU A 12 12.35 7.80 8.86
N ILE A 13 11.28 8.09 8.14
CA ILE A 13 10.05 7.27 8.13
C ILE A 13 9.87 6.71 6.72
N ALA A 14 9.94 5.39 6.60
CA ALA A 14 9.74 4.71 5.33
C ALA A 14 8.30 4.18 5.18
N ALA A 15 7.63 4.55 4.09
CA ALA A 15 6.39 3.90 3.67
C ALA A 15 6.69 2.90 2.56
N VAL A 16 6.34 1.65 2.83
CA VAL A 16 6.46 0.56 1.86
C VAL A 16 5.09 0.29 1.26
N ARG A 17 4.95 0.41 -0.06
CA ARG A 17 3.66 0.25 -0.75
C ARG A 17 3.79 -0.57 -2.04
N LYS A 18 2.75 -1.33 -2.36
CA LYS A 18 2.57 -1.89 -3.71
C LYS A 18 2.21 -0.75 -4.65
N VAL A 19 2.81 -0.68 -5.83
CA VAL A 19 2.54 0.39 -6.81
C VAL A 19 2.31 -0.22 -8.18
N TYR A 20 1.35 0.32 -8.93
CA TYR A 20 1.23 0.01 -10.34
C TYR A 20 0.83 1.24 -11.14
N VAL A 21 1.60 1.53 -12.19
CA VAL A 21 1.37 2.67 -13.07
C VAL A 21 0.94 2.14 -14.44
N ALA A 22 -0.24 2.57 -14.88
CA ALA A 22 -0.72 2.37 -16.23
C ALA A 22 -0.85 3.73 -16.96
N PRO A 23 -1.05 3.75 -18.28
CA PRO A 23 -1.37 4.98 -19.00
C PRO A 23 -2.62 5.72 -18.48
N THR A 24 -3.62 4.98 -17.96
CA THR A 24 -4.85 5.54 -17.40
C THR A 24 -5.24 4.83 -16.10
N ASP A 25 -6.05 5.49 -15.26
CA ASP A 25 -6.59 4.87 -14.04
C ASP A 25 -7.41 3.61 -14.36
N GLN A 26 -8.24 3.66 -15.41
CA GLN A 26 -9.10 2.54 -15.78
C GLN A 26 -8.29 1.32 -16.23
N GLU A 27 -7.23 1.49 -17.02
CA GLU A 27 -6.36 0.38 -17.44
C GLU A 27 -5.71 -0.30 -16.22
N ALA A 28 -5.29 0.48 -15.22
CA ALA A 28 -4.75 -0.08 -13.98
C ALA A 28 -5.83 -0.83 -13.18
N ILE A 29 -7.03 -0.26 -13.05
CA ILE A 29 -8.15 -0.85 -12.32
C ILE A 29 -8.59 -2.16 -12.97
N ASP A 30 -8.82 -2.18 -14.29
CA ASP A 30 -9.25 -3.37 -15.02
C ASP A 30 -8.24 -4.51 -14.88
N LEU A 31 -6.95 -4.17 -14.97
CA LEU A 31 -5.89 -5.16 -14.84
C LEU A 31 -5.76 -5.68 -13.40
N LEU A 32 -5.86 -4.81 -12.40
CA LEU A 32 -5.52 -5.16 -11.03
C LEU A 32 -6.69 -5.59 -10.16
N THR A 33 -7.92 -5.22 -10.48
CA THR A 33 -9.09 -5.60 -9.67
C THR A 33 -9.16 -7.10 -9.38
N PRO A 34 -9.01 -8.01 -10.37
CA PRO A 34 -9.04 -9.45 -10.08
C PRO A 34 -7.90 -9.91 -9.16
N ARG A 35 -6.72 -9.28 -9.26
CA ARG A 35 -5.52 -9.62 -8.48
C ARG A 35 -5.62 -9.08 -7.05
N LEU A 36 -6.16 -7.88 -6.89
CA LEU A 36 -6.39 -7.29 -5.58
C LEU A 36 -7.52 -8.03 -4.84
N GLN A 37 -8.57 -8.45 -5.55
CA GLN A 37 -9.59 -9.33 -4.97
C GLN A 37 -8.96 -10.61 -4.44
N TRP A 38 -8.16 -11.29 -5.25
CA TRP A 38 -7.45 -12.50 -4.81
C TRP A 38 -6.53 -12.22 -3.61
N ALA A 39 -5.81 -11.10 -3.60
CA ALA A 39 -4.96 -10.72 -2.47
C ALA A 39 -5.78 -10.45 -1.20
N GLY A 40 -6.97 -9.85 -1.33
CA GLY A 40 -7.93 -9.67 -0.24
C GLY A 40 -8.45 -11.00 0.28
N ASP A 41 -8.91 -11.89 -0.59
CA ASP A 41 -9.39 -13.23 -0.21
C ASP A 41 -8.30 -14.03 0.52
N MET A 42 -7.05 -13.94 0.05
CA MET A 42 -5.90 -14.57 0.71
C MET A 42 -5.58 -13.94 2.06
N ALA A 43 -5.66 -12.61 2.17
CA ALA A 43 -5.45 -11.91 3.42
C ALA A 43 -6.56 -12.25 4.43
N GLU A 44 -7.82 -12.30 4.01
CA GLU A 44 -8.94 -12.77 4.83
C GLU A 44 -8.64 -14.17 5.39
N PHE A 45 -8.30 -15.12 4.52
CA PHE A 45 -8.00 -16.49 4.93
C PHE A 45 -6.81 -16.59 5.90
N LEU A 46 -5.71 -15.87 5.62
CA LEU A 46 -4.48 -15.98 6.40
C LEU A 46 -4.50 -15.16 7.69
N ARG A 47 -5.20 -14.02 7.70
CA ARG A 47 -5.10 -13.00 8.75
C ARG A 47 -6.31 -12.97 9.68
N ARG A 48 -7.51 -13.36 9.23
CA ARG A 48 -8.71 -13.44 10.08
C ARG A 48 -8.50 -14.30 11.34
N PRO A 49 -7.86 -15.49 11.27
CA PRO A 49 -7.67 -16.30 12.48
C PRO A 49 -6.81 -15.61 13.55
N VAL A 50 -5.80 -14.85 13.14
CA VAL A 50 -4.93 -14.10 14.07
C VAL A 50 -5.68 -12.91 14.67
N SER A 51 -6.45 -12.20 13.83
CA SER A 51 -7.34 -11.12 14.26
C SER A 51 -8.34 -11.60 15.33
N ASP A 52 -9.02 -12.71 15.10
CA ASP A 52 -10.02 -13.26 16.03
C ASP A 52 -9.37 -13.69 17.37
N LEU A 53 -8.18 -14.29 17.31
CA LEU A 53 -7.41 -14.67 18.50
C LEU A 53 -6.93 -13.44 19.29
N ALA A 54 -6.47 -12.39 18.61
CA ALA A 54 -6.04 -11.14 19.25
C ALA A 54 -7.20 -10.42 19.97
N ALA A 55 -8.40 -10.43 19.39
CA ALA A 55 -9.60 -9.82 19.96
C ALA A 55 -10.22 -10.63 21.14
N SER A 56 -9.79 -11.87 21.35
CA SER A 56 -10.33 -12.75 22.39
C SER A 56 -9.85 -12.39 23.80
N SER A 57 -10.63 -12.73 24.82
CA SER A 57 -10.25 -12.53 26.22
C SER A 57 -9.03 -13.38 26.59
N GLY A 58 -7.91 -12.74 26.93
CA GLY A 58 -6.63 -13.41 27.13
C GLY A 58 -5.89 -13.73 25.83
N GLY A 59 -6.26 -13.02 24.76
CA GLY A 59 -5.77 -13.20 23.39
C GLY A 59 -4.28 -12.93 23.17
N LEU A 60 -3.92 -12.89 21.89
CA LEU A 60 -2.53 -12.83 21.45
C LEU A 60 -1.88 -11.47 21.77
N ARG A 61 -1.07 -11.42 22.84
CA ARG A 61 -0.36 -10.20 23.24
C ARG A 61 0.58 -9.69 22.15
N GLY A 62 0.56 -8.38 21.92
CA GLY A 62 1.35 -7.70 20.89
C GLY A 62 0.71 -7.68 19.50
N TYR A 63 -0.50 -8.25 19.36
CA TYR A 63 -1.27 -8.28 18.11
C TYR A 63 -2.62 -7.56 18.25
N GLU A 64 -2.80 -6.78 19.31
CA GLU A 64 -4.05 -6.09 19.60
C GLU A 64 -4.49 -5.14 18.47
N ASP A 65 -3.54 -4.61 17.70
CA ASP A 65 -3.80 -3.75 16.54
C ASP A 65 -3.72 -4.50 15.19
N TYR A 66 -3.48 -5.82 15.21
CA TYR A 66 -3.44 -6.64 13.99
C TYR A 66 -4.80 -6.67 13.27
N VAL A 67 -5.88 -6.41 14.00
CA VAL A 67 -7.26 -6.22 13.50
C VAL A 67 -7.40 -5.05 12.51
N ARG A 68 -6.53 -4.03 12.57
CA ARG A 68 -6.57 -2.84 11.70
C ARG A 68 -5.92 -3.07 10.34
N ASP A 69 -6.22 -4.23 9.76
CA ASP A 69 -5.72 -4.58 8.45
C ASP A 69 -6.80 -4.25 7.40
N PRO A 70 -6.51 -3.34 6.46
CA PRO A 70 -7.48 -2.92 5.46
C PRO A 70 -7.92 -4.03 4.51
N PHE A 71 -7.28 -5.20 4.51
CA PHE A 71 -7.75 -6.36 3.75
C PHE A 71 -8.81 -7.20 4.48
N ILE A 72 -9.03 -6.99 5.79
CA ILE A 72 -9.99 -7.75 6.59
C ILE A 72 -11.02 -6.87 7.31
N GLU A 73 -10.83 -5.54 7.33
CA GLU A 73 -11.86 -4.59 7.76
C GLU A 73 -12.79 -4.22 6.61
N LEU A 74 -13.99 -4.82 6.61
CA LEU A 74 -14.99 -4.64 5.55
C LEU A 74 -15.42 -3.18 5.39
N ASP A 75 -15.48 -2.41 6.48
CA ASP A 75 -15.87 -1.00 6.45
C ASP A 75 -14.80 -0.13 5.75
N LEU A 76 -13.51 -0.42 5.98
CA LEU A 76 -12.40 0.27 5.29
C LEU A 76 -12.35 -0.06 3.80
N VAL A 77 -12.62 -1.31 3.42
CA VAL A 77 -12.72 -1.71 2.01
C VAL A 77 -13.91 -1.03 1.34
N ALA A 78 -15.06 -0.97 2.02
CA ALA A 78 -16.25 -0.29 1.52
C ALA A 78 -16.05 1.22 1.37
N GLU A 79 -15.31 1.86 2.27
CA GLU A 79 -15.03 3.30 2.23
C GLU A 79 -14.02 3.66 1.12
N ARG A 80 -12.93 2.89 1.00
CA ARG A 80 -11.78 3.27 0.17
C ARG A 80 -11.75 2.60 -1.20
N GLY A 81 -12.58 1.58 -1.40
CA GLY A 81 -12.47 0.69 -2.55
C GLY A 81 -11.21 -0.17 -2.49
N ILE A 82 -11.20 -1.24 -3.28
CA ILE A 82 -10.07 -2.18 -3.34
C ILE A 82 -8.82 -1.47 -3.92
N GLU A 83 -9.04 -0.49 -4.79
CA GLU A 83 -8.05 0.40 -5.39
C GLU A 83 -7.48 1.44 -4.42
N GLY A 84 -8.15 1.75 -3.31
CA GLY A 84 -7.64 2.66 -2.27
C GLY A 84 -6.56 2.05 -1.38
N MET A 85 -6.27 0.75 -1.58
CA MET A 85 -5.33 -0.02 -0.76
C MET A 85 -3.87 0.12 -1.20
N ALA A 86 -3.63 0.68 -2.38
CA ALA A 86 -2.31 0.86 -2.94
C ALA A 86 -2.31 2.00 -3.97
N PRO A 87 -1.19 2.71 -4.18
CA PRO A 87 -1.02 3.64 -5.29
C PRO A 87 -1.13 2.93 -6.65
N ILE A 88 -2.35 2.84 -7.17
CA ILE A 88 -2.69 2.15 -8.42
C ILE A 88 -3.48 3.10 -9.33
N GLY A 89 -2.94 3.33 -10.52
CA GLY A 89 -3.59 4.18 -11.51
C GLY A 89 -2.66 4.73 -12.57
N GLY A 90 -3.09 5.84 -13.16
CA GLY A 90 -2.25 6.71 -13.98
C GLY A 90 -1.20 7.45 -13.15
N PRO A 91 -0.21 8.06 -13.81
CA PRO A 91 0.89 8.74 -13.12
C PRO A 91 0.43 9.79 -12.10
N GLN A 92 -0.60 10.59 -12.44
CA GLN A 92 -1.09 11.66 -11.56
C GLN A 92 -1.72 11.13 -10.28
N LYS A 93 -2.48 10.04 -10.35
CA LYS A 93 -3.07 9.39 -9.18
C LYS A 93 -1.98 8.85 -8.24
N VAL A 94 -0.95 8.22 -8.81
CA VAL A 94 0.19 7.71 -8.03
C VAL A 94 1.01 8.85 -7.41
N ILE A 95 1.24 9.95 -8.15
CA ILE A 95 1.91 11.14 -7.61
C ILE A 95 1.12 11.71 -6.42
N GLY A 96 -0.21 11.84 -6.55
CA GLY A 96 -1.07 12.31 -5.47
C GLY A 96 -0.97 11.45 -4.21
N ALA A 97 -0.99 10.12 -4.37
CA ALA A 97 -0.87 9.20 -3.25
C ALA A 97 0.51 9.26 -2.55
N ILE A 98 1.60 9.50 -3.28
CA ILE A 98 2.93 9.68 -2.67
C ILE A 98 3.01 11.02 -1.94
N ARG A 99 2.44 12.10 -2.50
CA ARG A 99 2.39 13.42 -1.82
C ARG A 99 1.60 13.36 -0.53
N GLU A 100 0.50 12.62 -0.50
CA GLU A 100 -0.25 12.39 0.74
C GLU A 100 0.62 11.72 1.82
N LEU A 101 1.55 10.84 1.43
CA LEU A 101 2.51 10.26 2.38
C LEU A 101 3.53 11.29 2.86
N GLU A 102 4.06 12.14 1.96
CA GLU A 102 4.96 13.26 2.32
C GLU A 102 4.29 14.23 3.29
N ASP A 103 3.02 14.58 3.04
CA ASP A 103 2.20 15.43 3.92
C ASP A 103 1.99 14.79 5.31
N ASN A 104 2.06 13.45 5.39
CA ASN A 104 2.03 12.67 6.62
C ASN A 104 3.44 12.35 7.18
N HIS A 105 4.45 13.14 6.81
CA HIS A 105 5.82 13.06 7.31
C HIS A 105 6.60 11.78 6.92
N VAL A 106 6.15 11.05 5.90
CA VAL A 106 6.96 9.99 5.31
C VAL A 106 8.13 10.61 4.56
N THR A 107 9.36 10.19 4.88
CA THR A 107 10.59 10.71 4.29
C THR A 107 11.14 9.80 3.19
N ASN A 108 10.80 8.51 3.22
CA ASN A 108 11.27 7.51 2.26
C ASN A 108 10.08 6.72 1.69
N PHE A 109 9.99 6.64 0.36
CA PHE A 109 8.99 5.81 -0.31
C PHE A 109 9.65 4.60 -0.98
N ILE A 110 9.22 3.40 -0.58
CA ILE A 110 9.72 2.14 -1.14
C ILE A 110 8.56 1.44 -1.85
N SER A 111 8.72 1.24 -3.15
CA SER A 111 7.69 0.59 -3.98
C SER A 111 8.04 -0.85 -4.34
N TYR A 112 7.07 -1.75 -4.26
CA TYR A 112 7.09 -3.03 -4.99
C TYR A 112 6.10 -2.97 -6.14
N LEU A 113 6.58 -3.17 -7.37
CA LEU A 113 5.74 -3.05 -8.58
C LEU A 113 5.07 -4.36 -9.00
N ASP A 114 5.41 -5.47 -8.32
CA ASP A 114 4.74 -6.75 -8.50
C ASP A 114 3.61 -6.89 -7.49
N VAL A 115 2.37 -6.92 -8.00
CA VAL A 115 1.16 -7.12 -7.21
C VAL A 115 0.64 -8.56 -7.28
N GLY A 116 1.42 -9.48 -7.87
CA GLY A 116 1.11 -10.89 -8.03
C GLY A 116 0.35 -11.19 -9.31
N GLY A 117 0.77 -12.24 -10.03
CA GLY A 117 0.10 -12.68 -11.26
C GLY A 117 0.23 -11.73 -12.44
N LEU A 118 1.16 -10.76 -12.39
CA LEU A 118 1.54 -9.95 -13.54
C LEU A 118 2.64 -10.66 -14.34
N ASP A 119 2.59 -10.52 -15.67
CA ASP A 119 3.70 -10.93 -16.51
C ASP A 119 4.83 -9.89 -16.53
N PHE A 120 5.98 -10.30 -17.04
CA PHE A 120 7.16 -9.44 -17.12
C PHE A 120 6.91 -8.15 -17.93
N ALA A 121 6.12 -8.21 -19.01
CA ALA A 121 5.86 -7.05 -19.85
C ALA A 121 4.99 -6.02 -19.11
N GLN A 122 4.00 -6.48 -18.35
CA GLN A 122 3.15 -5.66 -17.51
C GLN A 122 3.93 -4.97 -16.40
N VAL A 123 4.80 -5.70 -15.70
CA VAL A 123 5.67 -5.13 -14.66
C VAL A 123 6.67 -4.13 -15.26
N SER A 124 7.31 -4.49 -16.38
CA SER A 124 8.30 -3.64 -17.03
C SER A 124 7.70 -2.34 -17.55
N LYS A 125 6.51 -2.39 -18.17
CA LYS A 125 5.80 -1.20 -18.64
C LYS A 125 5.46 -0.26 -17.48
N SER A 126 4.97 -0.82 -16.36
CA SER A 126 4.67 -0.06 -15.14
C SER A 126 5.92 0.57 -14.54
N LEU A 127 7.04 -0.15 -14.50
CA LEU A 127 8.34 0.35 -14.03
C LEU A 127 8.82 1.54 -14.88
N CYS A 128 8.75 1.42 -16.21
CA CYS A 128 9.13 2.52 -17.10
C CYS A 128 8.25 3.75 -16.86
N LEU A 129 6.93 3.58 -16.76
CA LEU A 129 6.02 4.68 -16.47
C LEU A 129 6.29 5.32 -15.11
N PHE A 130 6.56 4.51 -14.08
CA PHE A 130 6.92 5.02 -12.77
C PHE A 130 8.22 5.85 -12.83
N ALA A 131 9.26 5.31 -13.47
CA ALA A 131 10.54 5.99 -13.61
C ALA A 131 10.47 7.27 -14.45
N GLU A 132 9.72 7.26 -15.55
CA GLU A 132 9.65 8.39 -16.49
C GLU A 132 8.63 9.45 -16.10
N LYS A 133 7.54 9.07 -15.41
CA LYS A 133 6.39 9.96 -15.18
C LYS A 133 6.13 10.26 -13.72
N VAL A 134 6.55 9.40 -12.78
CA VAL A 134 6.29 9.58 -11.35
C VAL A 134 7.53 10.13 -10.64
N ILE A 135 8.66 9.41 -10.68
CA ILE A 135 9.92 9.78 -9.97
C ILE A 135 10.34 11.25 -10.20
N PRO A 136 10.28 11.81 -11.43
CA PRO A 136 10.75 13.19 -11.67
C PRO A 136 9.97 14.29 -10.92
N ASN A 137 8.87 13.97 -10.24
CA ASN A 137 8.05 14.94 -9.50
C ASN A 137 8.43 15.05 -8.01
N PHE A 138 9.40 14.26 -7.56
CA PHE A 138 9.85 14.16 -6.17
C PHE A 138 11.35 14.47 -6.09
N ARG A 139 11.82 14.93 -4.92
CA ARG A 139 13.21 15.38 -4.71
C ARG A 139 13.89 14.60 -3.59
#